data_AF-A0A967G6E5-F1
#
_entry.id   AF-A0A967G6E5-F1
#
_cell.length_a   1.000
_cell.length_b   1.000
_cell.length_c   1.000
_cell.angle_alpha   90.00
_cell.angle_beta   90.00
_cell.angle_gamma   90.00
#
_symmetry.space_group_name_H-M   'P 1'
#
loop_
_entity.id
_entity.type
_entity.pdbx_description
1 polymer ?
#
loop_
_entity_poly.entity_id
_entity_poly.type
_entity_poly.pdbx_seq_one_letter_code
_entity_poly.pdbx_strand_id
1 'polypeptide(L)'
;FGDGNVTVAGAVITHTYTVENPYNVALTVTDDDGLTDTVSKLVTVYTFLYVHDVAITSVTPSATEVYVGRIVNITVVAKNEGTTEPVGYDGPVESFNVTVYYNAISIGTQPVIDLLPGSDITLTFTWNTTGLCPCCNYTINATATQVPGETETTDNTLVDGTIKLRLIGDVNGNGFVG
;
A
#
# COMPACT_ATOMS: atom_id res chain seq x y z
N PHE A 1 45.35 -0.16 -11.79
CA PHE A 1 44.83 0.28 -10.48
C PHE A 1 45.62 -0.42 -9.38
N GLY A 2 45.70 0.13 -8.16
CA GLY A 2 46.52 -0.41 -7.05
C GLY A 2 46.08 -1.79 -6.51
N ASP A 3 45.32 -2.53 -7.30
CA ASP A 3 44.83 -3.90 -7.11
C ASP A 3 45.44 -4.88 -8.14
N GLY A 4 46.29 -4.40 -9.05
CA GLY A 4 46.93 -5.22 -10.07
C GLY A 4 46.10 -5.50 -11.32
N ASN A 5 44.93 -4.87 -11.49
CA ASN A 5 44.13 -5.04 -12.71
C ASN A 5 44.57 -4.06 -13.82
N VAL A 6 44.76 -4.60 -15.03
CA VAL A 6 45.09 -3.88 -16.28
C VAL A 6 43.99 -4.17 -17.30
N THR A 7 43.41 -3.13 -17.91
CA THR A 7 42.21 -3.26 -18.74
C THR A 7 42.52 -3.37 -20.23
N VAL A 8 41.82 -4.28 -20.91
CA VAL A 8 41.68 -4.37 -22.37
C VAL A 8 40.51 -3.49 -22.82
N ALA A 9 40.67 -2.74 -23.91
CA ALA A 9 39.66 -1.83 -24.45
C ALA A 9 38.31 -2.53 -24.73
N GLY A 10 37.19 -1.85 -24.41
CA GLY A 10 35.81 -2.29 -24.71
C GLY A 10 35.04 -2.96 -23.56
N ALA A 11 35.64 -3.09 -22.36
CA ALA A 11 34.99 -3.72 -21.22
C ALA A 11 34.13 -2.72 -20.41
N VAL A 12 32.83 -3.02 -20.25
CA VAL A 12 32.04 -2.46 -19.15
C VAL A 12 32.57 -3.09 -17.86
N ILE A 13 33.14 -2.26 -16.97
CA ILE A 13 33.59 -2.70 -15.64
C ILE A 13 32.48 -2.40 -14.64
N THR A 14 32.00 -3.43 -13.95
CA THR A 14 31.01 -3.30 -12.88
C THR A 14 31.71 -3.34 -11.53
N HIS A 15 31.50 -2.30 -10.71
CA HIS A 15 31.88 -2.26 -9.30
C HIS A 15 30.62 -2.25 -8.43
N THR A 16 30.59 -3.07 -7.39
CA THR A 16 29.48 -3.12 -6.42
C THR A 16 29.92 -2.47 -5.11
N TYR A 17 29.16 -1.47 -4.67
CA TYR A 17 29.37 -0.76 -3.41
C TYR A 17 28.17 -1.05 -2.48
N THR A 18 28.39 -1.68 -1.33
CA THR A 18 27.33 -2.09 -0.40
C THR A 18 27.22 -1.23 0.86
N VAL A 19 28.16 -0.31 1.05
CA VAL A 19 28.22 0.58 2.21
C VAL A 19 27.87 1.99 1.75
N GLU A 20 27.13 2.72 2.57
CA GLU A 20 26.90 4.14 2.31
C GLU A 20 28.21 4.92 2.41
N ASN A 21 28.55 5.61 1.32
CA ASN A 21 29.69 6.53 1.28
C ASN A 21 29.69 7.29 -0.04
N PRO A 22 30.24 8.52 -0.09
CA PRO A 22 30.80 9.04 -1.32
C PRO A 22 32.01 8.20 -1.78
N TYR A 23 31.92 7.65 -2.98
CA TYR A 23 33.00 6.96 -3.68
C TYR A 23 33.52 7.83 -4.81
N ASN A 24 34.82 8.13 -4.78
CA ASN A 24 35.47 8.79 -5.91
C ASN A 24 35.90 7.73 -6.93
N VAL A 25 35.10 7.55 -7.98
CA VAL A 25 35.37 6.57 -9.03
C VAL A 25 36.32 7.20 -10.05
N ALA A 26 37.50 6.61 -10.22
CA ALA A 26 38.51 7.09 -11.15
C ALA A 26 38.69 6.12 -12.32
N LEU A 27 38.82 6.65 -13.53
CA LEU A 27 39.23 5.93 -14.73
C LEU A 27 40.59 6.46 -15.15
N THR A 28 41.60 5.62 -15.10
CA THR A 28 42.95 5.90 -15.60
C THR A 28 43.17 5.16 -16.91
N VAL A 29 43.57 5.88 -17.94
CA VAL A 29 43.99 5.31 -19.23
C VAL A 29 45.51 5.40 -19.38
N THR A 30 46.12 4.49 -20.12
CA THR A 30 47.56 4.46 -20.39
C THR A 30 47.76 4.28 -21.90
N ASP A 31 48.59 5.12 -22.52
CA ASP A 31 48.95 4.98 -23.94
C ASP A 31 50.13 4.00 -24.15
N ASP A 32 50.51 3.80 -25.41
CA ASP A 32 51.60 2.90 -25.81
C ASP A 32 52.99 3.41 -25.41
N ASP A 33 53.12 4.72 -25.18
CA ASP A 33 54.32 5.36 -24.66
C ASP A 33 54.40 5.30 -23.12
N GLY A 34 53.36 4.79 -22.45
CA GLY A 34 53.29 4.60 -21.00
C GLY A 34 52.86 5.83 -20.20
N LEU A 35 52.38 6.89 -20.87
CA LEU A 35 51.77 8.04 -20.22
C LEU A 35 50.35 7.73 -19.79
N THR A 36 49.90 8.36 -18.70
CA THR A 36 48.55 8.17 -18.17
C THR A 36 47.77 9.45 -18.04
N ASP A 37 46.46 9.33 -18.22
CA ASP A 37 45.49 10.38 -17.88
C ASP A 37 44.38 9.78 -17.02
N THR A 38 43.81 10.58 -16.12
CA THR A 38 42.80 10.13 -15.17
C THR A 38 41.63 11.10 -15.09
N VAL A 39 40.43 10.57 -15.27
CA VAL A 39 39.17 11.28 -14.97
C VAL A 39 38.52 10.66 -13.74
N SER A 40 37.89 11.47 -12.90
CA SER A 40 37.17 10.98 -11.72
C SER A 40 35.77 11.58 -11.60
N LYS A 41 34.86 10.81 -11.01
CA LYS A 41 33.47 11.19 -10.72
C LYS A 41 33.11 10.75 -9.31
N LEU A 42 32.54 11.68 -8.55
CA LEU A 42 31.97 11.39 -7.24
C LEU A 42 30.62 10.68 -7.40
N VAL A 43 30.48 9.51 -6.79
CA VAL A 43 29.24 8.72 -6.74
C VAL A 43 28.89 8.51 -5.27
N THR A 44 27.75 9.02 -4.82
CA THR A 44 27.29 8.80 -3.45
C THR A 44 26.37 7.59 -3.40
N VAL A 45 26.69 6.62 -2.54
CA VAL A 45 25.85 5.46 -2.25
C VAL A 45 25.12 5.72 -0.93
N TYR A 46 23.82 5.46 -0.89
CA TYR A 46 22.97 5.61 0.28
C TYR A 46 22.45 4.24 0.72
N THR A 47 22.24 4.07 2.03
CA THR A 47 21.36 3.01 2.52
C THR A 47 19.95 3.57 2.66
N PHE A 48 18.97 2.91 2.06
CA PHE A 48 17.56 3.28 2.20
C PHE A 48 16.86 2.28 3.13
N LEU A 49 16.16 2.79 4.13
CA LEU A 49 15.22 2.02 4.90
C LEU A 49 13.86 2.19 4.25
N TYR A 50 13.35 1.10 3.67
CA TYR A 50 11.99 1.07 3.17
C TYR A 50 11.03 1.00 4.35
N VAL A 51 10.19 2.03 4.48
CA VAL A 51 9.02 2.01 5.35
C VAL A 51 7.90 1.34 4.58
N HIS A 52 7.40 0.24 5.12
CA HIS A 52 6.21 -0.46 4.67
C HIS A 52 5.03 0.05 5.49
N ASP A 53 3.94 0.43 4.83
CA ASP A 53 2.80 1.08 5.47
C ASP A 53 1.55 0.97 4.58
N VAL A 54 0.52 0.25 5.03
CA VAL A 54 -0.76 0.08 4.32
C VAL A 54 -1.93 0.57 5.17
N ALA A 55 -2.59 1.62 4.69
CA ALA A 55 -3.69 2.26 5.41
C ALA A 55 -5.05 1.99 4.75
N ILE A 56 -6.10 1.92 5.56
CA ILE A 56 -7.48 2.12 5.09
C ILE A 56 -7.84 3.58 5.28
N THR A 57 -7.95 4.32 4.19
CA THR A 57 -8.15 5.78 4.22
C THR A 57 -9.62 6.18 4.11
N SER A 58 -10.47 5.30 3.58
CA SER A 58 -11.91 5.53 3.49
C SER A 58 -12.69 4.22 3.54
N VAL A 59 -13.82 4.25 4.24
CA VAL A 59 -14.88 3.24 4.18
C VAL A 59 -16.16 4.03 4.00
N THR A 60 -16.92 3.78 2.93
CA THR A 60 -18.11 4.55 2.59
C THR A 60 -19.23 3.62 2.14
N PRO A 61 -20.29 3.47 2.93
CA PRO A 61 -21.48 2.76 2.49
C PRO A 61 -22.28 3.60 1.51
N SER A 62 -22.85 2.93 0.50
CA SER A 62 -23.78 3.55 -0.47
C SER A 62 -25.05 4.14 0.15
N ALA A 63 -25.38 3.77 1.39
CA ALA A 63 -26.44 4.36 2.18
C ALA A 63 -26.20 4.14 3.68
N THR A 64 -26.58 5.13 4.51
CA THR A 64 -26.53 5.04 5.98
C THR A 64 -27.85 4.53 6.59
N GLU A 65 -28.88 4.37 5.77
CA GLU A 65 -30.16 3.81 6.17
C GLU A 65 -30.82 3.05 5.01
N VAL A 66 -31.17 1.78 5.23
CA VAL A 66 -31.79 0.92 4.20
C VAL A 66 -32.81 -0.02 4.81
N TYR A 67 -33.76 -0.49 4.01
CA TYR A 67 -34.65 -1.57 4.43
C TYR A 67 -33.90 -2.91 4.47
N VAL A 68 -34.20 -3.74 5.47
CA VAL A 68 -33.69 -5.10 5.57
C VAL A 68 -33.93 -5.89 4.26
N GLY A 69 -32.96 -6.70 3.86
CA GLY A 69 -33.00 -7.45 2.61
C GLY A 69 -32.56 -6.67 1.37
N ARG A 70 -32.24 -5.37 1.51
CA ARG A 70 -31.57 -4.61 0.44
C ARG A 70 -30.07 -4.87 0.47
N ILE A 71 -29.49 -4.72 -0.71
CA ILE A 71 -28.05 -4.76 -0.89
C ILE A 71 -27.49 -3.37 -0.58
N VAL A 72 -26.40 -3.34 0.19
CA VAL A 72 -25.58 -2.14 0.41
C VAL A 72 -24.21 -2.39 -0.16
N ASN A 73 -23.77 -1.54 -1.09
CA ASN A 73 -22.37 -1.53 -1.52
C ASN A 73 -21.54 -0.73 -0.52
N ILE A 74 -20.39 -1.26 -0.13
CA ILE A 74 -19.38 -0.61 0.71
C ILE A 74 -18.15 -0.35 -0.16
N THR A 75 -17.82 0.92 -0.34
CA THR A 75 -16.61 1.34 -1.05
C THR A 75 -15.49 1.55 -0.04
N VAL A 76 -14.34 0.95 -0.25
CA VAL A 76 -13.16 1.05 0.61
C VAL A 76 -12.00 1.59 -0.20
N VAL A 77 -11.27 2.56 0.33
CA VAL A 77 -10.01 3.04 -0.24
C VAL A 77 -8.87 2.57 0.65
N ALA A 78 -8.00 1.75 0.07
CA ALA A 78 -6.74 1.35 0.69
C ALA A 78 -5.59 2.09 0.01
N LYS A 79 -4.54 2.41 0.76
CA LYS A 79 -3.39 3.14 0.24
C LYS A 79 -2.11 2.51 0.77
N ASN A 80 -1.09 2.45 -0.08
CA ASN A 80 0.27 2.19 0.37
C ASN A 80 0.90 3.54 0.73
N GLU A 81 1.06 3.84 2.01
CA GLU A 81 1.69 5.07 2.52
C GLU A 81 3.21 4.92 2.70
N GLY A 82 3.75 3.76 2.31
CA GLY A 82 5.15 3.42 2.36
C GLY A 82 6.06 4.33 1.54
N THR A 83 7.36 4.07 1.63
CA THR A 83 8.40 4.97 1.10
C THR A 83 8.38 5.05 -0.43
N THR A 84 8.27 6.25 -0.96
CA THR A 84 8.32 6.59 -2.40
C THR A 84 9.69 7.05 -2.88
N GLU A 85 10.63 7.19 -1.96
CA GLU A 85 12.03 7.53 -2.21
C GLU A 85 12.91 6.26 -2.17
N PRO A 86 14.02 6.20 -2.90
CA PRO A 86 14.66 7.30 -3.64
C PRO A 86 14.11 7.58 -5.04
N VAL A 87 14.24 8.84 -5.46
CA VAL A 87 14.00 9.32 -6.83
C VAL A 87 14.56 8.37 -7.89
N GLY A 88 13.68 7.80 -8.71
CA GLY A 88 14.03 6.87 -9.80
C GLY A 88 13.81 5.39 -9.48
N TYR A 89 13.33 5.07 -8.28
CA TYR A 89 12.81 3.76 -7.91
C TYR A 89 11.35 3.91 -7.45
N ASP A 90 10.46 3.08 -7.97
CA ASP A 90 9.02 3.12 -7.62
C ASP A 90 8.73 2.61 -6.19
N GLY A 91 9.76 2.32 -5.37
CA GLY A 91 9.64 1.80 -4.01
C GLY A 91 9.08 0.37 -3.93
N PRO A 92 8.93 -0.20 -2.72
CA PRO A 92 8.35 -1.53 -2.54
C PRO A 92 6.85 -1.51 -2.80
N VAL A 93 6.39 -2.42 -3.66
CA VAL A 93 4.97 -2.69 -3.85
C VAL A 93 4.43 -3.56 -2.71
N GLU A 94 3.17 -3.35 -2.34
CA GLU A 94 2.53 -4.10 -1.26
C GLU A 94 1.39 -4.99 -1.73
N SER A 95 1.38 -6.22 -1.24
CA SER A 95 0.32 -7.20 -1.48
C SER A 95 -0.30 -7.60 -0.14
N PHE A 96 -1.60 -7.32 0.02
CA PHE A 96 -2.34 -7.50 1.28
C PHE A 96 -3.81 -7.82 1.01
N ASN A 97 -4.53 -8.27 2.04
CA ASN A 97 -5.96 -8.49 1.96
C ASN A 97 -6.71 -7.34 2.64
N VAL A 98 -7.77 -6.86 2.00
CA VAL A 98 -8.75 -5.94 2.62
C VAL A 98 -9.99 -6.72 2.98
N THR A 99 -10.40 -6.69 4.25
CA THR A 99 -11.63 -7.33 4.74
C THR A 99 -12.59 -6.29 5.28
N VAL A 100 -13.85 -6.36 4.85
CA VAL A 100 -14.93 -5.51 5.35
C VAL A 100 -15.79 -6.29 6.33
N TYR A 101 -16.22 -5.64 7.41
CA TYR A 101 -17.06 -6.22 8.44
C TYR A 101 -18.30 -5.37 8.71
N TYR A 102 -19.38 -6.03 9.12
CA TYR A 102 -20.43 -5.41 9.91
C TYR A 102 -20.33 -5.91 11.35
N ASN A 103 -20.27 -5.00 12.32
CA ASN A 103 -19.90 -5.28 13.70
C ASN A 103 -18.61 -6.13 13.76
N ALA A 104 -18.73 -7.43 14.03
CA ALA A 104 -17.62 -8.39 14.05
C ALA A 104 -17.70 -9.48 12.96
N ILE A 105 -18.69 -9.44 12.07
CA ILE A 105 -18.92 -10.46 11.04
C ILE A 105 -18.38 -9.97 9.69
N SER A 106 -17.60 -10.80 9.01
CA SER A 106 -17.04 -10.46 7.70
C SER A 106 -18.13 -10.42 6.63
N ILE A 107 -18.12 -9.35 5.84
CA ILE A 107 -18.88 -9.19 4.60
C ILE A 107 -18.14 -9.88 3.45
N GLY A 108 -16.82 -9.66 3.39
CA GLY A 108 -15.97 -10.26 2.39
C GLY A 108 -14.53 -9.76 2.50
N THR A 109 -13.64 -10.49 1.83
CA THR A 109 -12.22 -10.18 1.73
C THR A 109 -11.84 -10.10 0.25
N GLN A 110 -11.05 -9.09 -0.12
CA GLN A 110 -10.49 -8.95 -1.46
C GLN A 110 -8.98 -8.75 -1.37
N PRO A 111 -8.19 -9.40 -2.24
CA PRO A 111 -6.76 -9.18 -2.31
C PRO A 111 -6.45 -7.88 -3.06
N VAL A 112 -5.44 -7.17 -2.57
CA VAL A 112 -4.71 -6.11 -3.28
C VAL A 112 -3.35 -6.69 -3.64
N ILE A 113 -2.95 -6.55 -4.91
CA ILE A 113 -1.72 -7.11 -5.45
C ILE A 113 -0.85 -5.98 -5.95
N ASP A 114 0.39 -5.98 -5.47
CA ASP A 114 1.48 -5.10 -5.91
C ASP A 114 1.09 -3.61 -5.97
N LEU A 115 0.47 -3.09 -4.91
CA LEU A 115 0.11 -1.68 -4.80
C LEU A 115 1.37 -0.83 -4.65
N LEU A 116 1.65 0.02 -5.64
CA LEU A 116 2.76 0.96 -5.64
C LEU A 116 2.70 1.92 -4.43
N PRO A 117 3.83 2.28 -3.83
CA PRO A 117 3.87 3.24 -2.74
C PRO A 117 3.38 4.61 -3.20
N GLY A 118 2.70 5.30 -2.29
CA GLY A 118 1.97 6.54 -2.55
C GLY A 118 0.67 6.37 -3.34
N SER A 119 0.39 5.18 -3.89
CA SER A 119 -0.83 4.92 -4.67
C SER A 119 -1.97 4.41 -3.79
N ASP A 120 -3.20 4.72 -4.21
CA ASP A 120 -4.43 4.20 -3.64
C ASP A 120 -5.14 3.22 -4.58
N ILE A 121 -5.98 2.37 -4.00
CA ILE A 121 -6.89 1.47 -4.71
C ILE A 121 -8.27 1.53 -4.08
N THR A 122 -9.29 1.56 -4.94
CA THR A 122 -10.69 1.53 -4.52
C THR A 122 -11.29 0.14 -4.73
N LEU A 123 -11.80 -0.45 -3.65
CA LEU A 123 -12.48 -1.75 -3.64
C LEU A 123 -13.97 -1.56 -3.34
N THR A 124 -14.82 -2.41 -3.91
CA THR A 124 -16.26 -2.41 -3.61
C THR A 124 -16.71 -3.77 -3.13
N PHE A 125 -17.40 -3.80 -1.99
CA PHE A 125 -17.95 -5.00 -1.36
C PHE A 125 -19.47 -4.92 -1.34
N THR A 126 -20.14 -6.05 -1.54
CA THR A 126 -21.60 -6.13 -1.59
C THR A 126 -22.12 -6.78 -0.31
N TRP A 127 -22.79 -6.01 0.54
CA TRP A 127 -23.38 -6.50 1.78
C TRP A 127 -24.86 -6.83 1.60
N ASN A 128 -25.21 -8.11 1.77
CA ASN A 128 -26.59 -8.56 1.81
C ASN A 128 -27.15 -8.48 3.24
N THR A 129 -28.15 -7.63 3.45
CA THR A 129 -28.76 -7.41 4.77
C THR A 129 -29.93 -8.36 5.08
N THR A 130 -30.17 -9.37 4.24
CA THR A 130 -31.26 -10.35 4.43
C THR A 130 -31.07 -11.12 5.74
N GLY A 131 -32.15 -11.21 6.53
CA GLY A 131 -32.15 -11.96 7.79
C GLY A 131 -31.56 -11.21 8.99
N LEU A 132 -31.10 -9.97 8.79
CA LEU A 132 -30.64 -9.11 9.88
C LEU A 132 -31.83 -8.48 10.63
N CYS A 133 -31.58 -8.06 11.88
CA CYS A 133 -32.55 -7.36 12.70
C CYS A 133 -32.92 -6.01 12.05
N PRO A 134 -34.22 -5.75 11.78
CA PRO A 134 -34.66 -4.41 11.41
C PRO A 134 -34.70 -3.49 12.63
N CYS A 135 -34.64 -2.17 12.41
CA CYS A 135 -34.55 -1.13 13.44
C CYS A 135 -33.27 -1.19 14.31
N CYS A 136 -32.29 -2.00 13.89
CA CYS A 136 -30.98 -2.13 14.51
C CYS A 136 -29.92 -1.28 13.76
N ASN A 137 -28.92 -0.77 14.49
CA ASN A 137 -27.74 -0.11 13.93
C ASN A 137 -26.59 -1.12 13.79
N TYR A 138 -25.90 -1.07 12.66
CA TYR A 138 -24.77 -1.94 12.33
C TYR A 138 -23.54 -1.10 12.02
N THR A 139 -22.46 -1.31 12.76
CA THR A 139 -21.19 -0.60 12.54
C THR A 139 -20.46 -1.20 11.36
N ILE A 140 -20.01 -0.40 10.40
CA ILE A 140 -19.17 -0.87 9.29
C ILE A 140 -17.72 -0.46 9.55
N ASN A 141 -16.81 -1.41 9.34
CA ASN A 141 -15.38 -1.18 9.37
C ASN A 141 -14.68 -2.01 8.28
N ALA A 142 -13.46 -1.63 7.95
CA ALA A 142 -12.59 -2.40 7.09
C ALA A 142 -11.18 -2.47 7.67
N THR A 143 -10.48 -3.56 7.36
CA THR A 143 -9.10 -3.80 7.78
C THR A 143 -8.24 -4.22 6.59
N ALA A 144 -7.00 -3.73 6.53
CA ALA A 144 -5.92 -4.26 5.73
C ALA A 144 -5.08 -5.23 6.58
N THR A 145 -4.67 -6.36 6.01
CA THR A 145 -3.71 -7.24 6.70
C THR A 145 -2.34 -6.57 6.75
N GLN A 146 -1.70 -6.59 7.93
CA GLN A 146 -0.34 -6.09 8.10
C GLN A 146 0.62 -6.75 7.11
N VAL A 147 1.46 -5.94 6.45
CA VAL A 147 2.48 -6.40 5.52
C VAL A 147 3.84 -6.62 6.24
N PRO A 148 4.75 -7.45 5.70
CA PRO A 148 6.05 -7.67 6.31
C PRO A 148 6.87 -6.38 6.46
N GLY A 149 7.37 -6.10 7.66
CA GLY A 149 8.20 -4.92 7.93
C GLY A 149 7.42 -3.65 8.26
N GLU A 150 6.10 -3.68 8.18
CA GLU A 150 5.24 -2.59 8.60
C GLU A 150 5.17 -2.47 10.12
N THR A 151 5.38 -1.25 10.62
CA THR A 151 5.42 -0.94 12.05
C THR A 151 4.29 -0.02 12.51
N GLU A 152 3.77 0.81 11.60
CA GLU A 152 2.49 1.51 11.77
C GLU A 152 1.41 0.49 11.42
N THR A 153 0.46 0.21 12.32
CA THR A 153 -0.64 -0.75 12.03
C THR A 153 -2.01 -0.23 12.45
N THR A 154 -2.06 1.02 12.93
CA THR A 154 -3.23 1.61 13.57
C THR A 154 -4.25 2.10 12.56
N ASP A 155 -3.80 2.58 11.42
CA ASP A 155 -4.61 3.04 10.29
C ASP A 155 -4.91 1.94 9.25
N ASN A 156 -4.32 0.76 9.41
CA ASN A 156 -4.75 -0.46 8.70
C ASN A 156 -6.21 -0.81 9.02
N THR A 157 -6.81 -0.22 10.06
CA THR A 157 -8.22 -0.40 10.42
C THR A 157 -8.93 0.94 10.45
N LEU A 158 -10.03 1.06 9.68
CA LEU A 158 -10.91 2.22 9.73
C LEU A 158 -12.34 1.81 10.06
N VAL A 159 -12.93 2.52 11.01
CA VAL A 159 -14.35 2.44 11.34
C VAL A 159 -15.04 3.68 10.77
N ASP A 160 -15.92 3.50 9.79
CA ASP A 160 -16.67 4.62 9.18
C ASP A 160 -17.76 5.11 10.13
N GLY A 161 -18.76 4.26 10.36
CA GLY A 161 -19.97 4.64 11.08
C GLY A 161 -21.00 3.52 11.14
N THR A 162 -22.25 3.88 11.46
CA THR A 162 -23.35 2.92 11.61
C THR A 162 -24.38 3.05 10.51
N ILE A 163 -24.85 1.92 9.97
CA ILE A 163 -25.98 1.83 9.06
C ILE A 163 -27.22 1.38 9.85
N LYS A 164 -28.32 2.12 9.74
CA LYS A 164 -29.60 1.74 10.34
C LYS A 164 -30.42 0.90 9.37
N LEU A 165 -30.80 -0.31 9.77
CA LEU A 165 -31.75 -1.11 9.00
C LEU A 165 -33.19 -0.74 9.38
N ARG A 166 -34.08 -0.61 8.41
CA ARG A 166 -35.52 -0.38 8.60
C ARG A 166 -36.33 -1.65 8.32
N LEU A 167 -37.49 -1.74 8.94
CA LEU A 167 -38.48 -2.77 8.64
C LEU A 167 -39.23 -2.41 7.33
N ILE A 168 -39.34 -3.36 6.40
CA ILE A 168 -40.13 -3.14 5.17
C ILE A 168 -41.60 -2.91 5.55
N GLY A 169 -42.19 -1.82 5.06
CA GLY A 169 -43.57 -1.44 5.37
C GLY A 169 -43.73 -0.63 6.67
N ASP A 170 -42.64 -0.39 7.41
CA ASP A 170 -42.62 0.55 8.53
C ASP A 170 -42.20 1.94 8.05
N VAL A 171 -43.18 2.72 7.59
CA VAL A 171 -42.94 4.05 7.01
C VAL A 171 -42.62 5.09 8.09
N ASN A 172 -43.11 4.89 9.32
CA ASN A 172 -42.96 5.85 10.42
C ASN A 172 -41.83 5.49 11.41
N GLY A 173 -41.16 4.35 11.24
CA GLY A 173 -40.01 3.91 12.03
C GLY A 173 -40.38 3.43 13.44
N ASN A 174 -41.62 2.98 13.65
CA ASN A 174 -42.11 2.55 14.96
C ASN A 174 -41.89 1.05 15.25
N GLY A 175 -41.26 0.31 14.34
CA GLY A 175 -41.03 -1.12 14.43
C GLY A 175 -42.22 -1.98 14.02
N PHE A 176 -43.29 -1.40 13.49
CA PHE A 176 -44.49 -2.09 13.03
C PHE A 176 -44.77 -1.76 11.56
N VAL A 177 -45.29 -2.74 10.83
CA VAL A 177 -45.82 -2.51 9.48
C VAL A 177 -47.16 -1.80 9.62
N GLY A 178 -47.26 -0.59 9.04
CA GLY A 178 -48.44 0.26 9.07
C GLY A 178 -49.08 0.43 7.71
#